data_AF-A0A699ZY92-F1
#
_entry.id   AF-A0A699ZY92-F1
#
_cell.length_a   1.000
_cell.length_b   1.000
_cell.length_c   1.000
_cell.angle_alpha   90.00
_cell.angle_beta   90.00
_cell.angle_gamma   90.00
#
_symmetry.space_group_name_H-M   'P 1'
#
loop_
_entity.id
_entity.type
_entity.pdbx_description
1 polymer ?
#
loop_
_entity_poly.entity_id
_entity_poly.type
_entity_poly.pdbx_seq_one_letter_code
_entity_poly.pdbx_strand_id
1 'polypeptide(L)'
;VALKKIRMDTEKEGFPITAIREIKILSSMQHENVVNLREIIRSDIHKNNNYKGSIYMVFDYAEHDLTGLMDSNKFKFTEAQVKCIMKQLLKGLAYVHGNGVLHRDLKASNILIDKHGSVKLADFGLARTWQERQDSRLTNRVITLWYRPPELLLGAERYGPEVDMWSVG
;
A
#
# COMPACT_ATOMS: atom_id res chain seq x y z
N VAL A 1 -8.76 -14.54 5.15
CA VAL A 1 -7.46 -13.84 5.24
C VAL A 1 -6.85 -13.77 3.85
N ALA A 2 -6.04 -12.75 3.56
CA ALA A 2 -5.24 -12.66 2.34
C ALA A 2 -3.77 -12.96 2.65
N LEU A 3 -3.08 -13.68 1.77
CA LEU A 3 -1.67 -14.06 1.93
C LEU A 3 -0.81 -13.41 0.84
N LYS A 4 0.06 -12.48 1.22
CA LYS A 4 1.05 -11.89 0.31
C LYS A 4 2.38 -12.62 0.47
N LYS A 5 2.72 -13.49 -0.49
CA LYS A 5 4.00 -14.19 -0.52
C LYS A 5 5.14 -13.21 -0.79
N ILE A 6 6.16 -13.22 0.06
CA ILE A 6 7.38 -12.44 -0.13
C ILE A 6 8.28 -13.18 -1.13
N ARG A 7 8.59 -12.53 -2.26
CA ARG A 7 9.47 -13.09 -3.29
C ARG A 7 10.92 -12.92 -2.84
N MET A 8 11.60 -14.05 -2.59
CA MET A 8 13.02 -14.06 -2.17
C MET A 8 13.97 -14.30 -3.36
N ASP A 9 13.41 -14.68 -4.50
CA ASP A 9 14.13 -15.25 -5.65
C ASP A 9 14.91 -14.20 -6.45
N THR A 10 14.53 -12.92 -6.29
CA THR A 10 15.09 -11.79 -7.04
C THR A 10 16.20 -11.04 -6.30
N GLU A 11 16.47 -11.35 -5.02
CA GLU A 11 17.41 -10.58 -4.21
C GLU A 11 18.70 -11.34 -3.90
N LYS A 12 19.83 -10.75 -4.31
CA LYS A 12 21.18 -11.25 -3.99
C LYS A 12 21.54 -11.08 -2.51
N GLU A 13 20.87 -10.17 -1.80
CA GLU A 13 21.16 -9.78 -0.41
C GLU A 13 20.24 -10.46 0.62
N GLY A 14 19.44 -11.45 0.20
CA GLY A 14 18.58 -12.21 1.11
C GLY A 14 17.15 -11.66 1.16
N PHE A 15 16.67 -11.29 2.35
CA PHE A 15 15.27 -10.90 2.54
C PHE A 15 15.02 -9.48 1.99
N PRO A 16 13.96 -9.26 1.17
CA PRO A 16 13.76 -7.98 0.50
C PRO A 16 13.66 -6.76 1.42
N ILE A 17 14.51 -5.76 1.21
CA ILE A 17 14.50 -4.53 2.02
C ILE A 17 13.16 -3.77 1.91
N THR A 18 12.48 -3.89 0.77
CA THR A 18 11.12 -3.36 0.55
C THR A 18 10.11 -4.08 1.45
N ALA A 19 10.21 -5.40 1.58
CA ALA A 19 9.34 -6.19 2.45
C ALA A 19 9.61 -5.90 3.94
N ILE A 20 10.87 -5.77 4.38
CA ILE A 20 11.20 -5.40 5.77
C ILE A 20 10.53 -4.08 6.14
N ARG A 21 10.60 -3.12 5.21
CA ARG A 21 10.00 -1.81 5.41
C ARG A 21 8.49 -1.84 5.45
N GLU A 22 7.87 -2.55 4.50
CA GLU A 22 6.43 -2.72 4.46
C GLU A 22 5.93 -3.33 5.77
N ILE A 23 6.57 -4.39 6.25
CA ILE A 23 6.28 -5.01 7.55
C ILE A 23 6.44 -3.99 8.67
N LYS A 24 7.58 -3.29 8.75
CA LYS A 24 7.83 -2.31 9.82
C LYS A 24 6.78 -1.20 9.87
N ILE A 25 6.40 -0.66 8.71
CA ILE A 25 5.37 0.38 8.60
C ILE A 25 4.02 -0.18 9.06
N LEU A 26 3.58 -1.30 8.49
CA LEU A 26 2.27 -1.87 8.76
C LEU A 26 2.14 -2.40 10.19
N SER A 27 3.20 -2.91 10.81
CA SER A 27 3.21 -3.32 12.22
C SER A 27 2.99 -2.15 13.19
N SER A 28 3.17 -0.90 12.75
CA SER A 28 2.91 0.30 13.56
C SER A 28 1.58 0.98 13.22
N MET A 29 0.81 0.45 12.27
CA MET A 29 -0.44 1.04 11.79
C MET A 29 -1.65 0.26 12.29
N GLN A 30 -2.60 0.99 12.88
CA GLN A 30 -3.89 0.45 13.29
C GLN A 30 -4.98 1.49 13.04
N HIS A 31 -5.69 1.35 11.92
CA HIS A 31 -6.76 2.25 11.51
C HIS A 31 -7.81 1.51 10.67
N GLU A 32 -9.09 1.90 10.77
CA GLU A 32 -10.20 1.25 10.06
C GLU A 32 -9.99 1.22 8.53
N ASN A 33 -9.38 2.28 7.99
CA ASN A 33 -9.14 2.48 6.56
C ASN A 33 -7.72 2.16 6.08
N VAL A 34 -6.95 1.37 6.83
CA VAL A 34 -5.63 0.83 6.43
C VAL A 34 -5.68 -0.69 6.55
N VAL A 35 -5.04 -1.42 5.63
CA VAL A 35 -4.94 -2.88 5.75
C VAL A 35 -4.25 -3.28 7.05
N ASN A 36 -4.82 -4.27 7.73
CA ASN A 36 -4.28 -4.77 8.99
C ASN A 36 -3.35 -5.95 8.73
N LEU A 37 -2.06 -5.78 9.01
CA LEU A 37 -1.09 -6.87 9.02
C LEU A 37 -1.29 -7.69 10.30
N ARG A 38 -1.94 -8.85 10.17
CA ARG A 38 -2.25 -9.72 11.31
C ARG A 38 -1.00 -10.39 11.88
N GLU A 39 -0.23 -11.01 11.00
CA GLU A 39 0.94 -11.82 11.37
C GLU A 39 1.84 -12.08 10.16
N ILE A 40 3.04 -12.60 10.44
CA ILE A 40 3.98 -13.12 9.46
C ILE A 40 4.11 -14.62 9.67
N ILE A 41 3.83 -15.40 8.62
CA ILE A 41 3.96 -16.86 8.67
C ILE A 41 5.05 -17.34 7.72
N ARG A 42 5.58 -18.53 7.98
CA ARG A 42 6.62 -19.17 7.17
C ARG A 42 6.24 -20.61 6.87
N SER A 43 6.49 -21.06 5.65
CA SER A 43 6.37 -22.48 5.31
C SER A 43 7.54 -23.29 5.84
N ASP A 44 7.32 -24.58 6.07
CA ASP A 44 8.36 -25.49 6.54
C ASP A 44 9.57 -25.55 5.60
N ILE A 45 10.74 -25.74 6.19
CA ILE A 45 12.01 -25.95 5.49
C ILE A 45 12.18 -27.45 5.30
N HIS A 46 12.01 -27.96 4.07
CA HIS A 46 12.33 -29.35 3.78
C HIS A 46 13.85 -29.53 3.64
N LYS A 47 14.46 -30.17 4.65
CA LYS A 47 15.92 -30.42 4.73
C LYS A 47 16.50 -31.16 3.52
N ASN A 48 15.67 -31.85 2.72
CA ASN A 48 16.13 -32.67 1.61
C ASN A 48 16.19 -31.95 0.24
N ASN A 49 15.70 -30.72 0.08
CA ASN A 49 15.45 -30.16 -1.27
C ASN A 49 16.00 -28.74 -1.54
N ASN A 50 17.01 -28.23 -0.81
CA ASN A 50 17.52 -26.85 -0.98
C ASN A 50 16.44 -25.74 -0.91
N TYR A 51 15.22 -26.08 -0.46
CA TYR A 51 14.09 -25.16 -0.40
C TYR A 51 14.18 -24.32 0.88
N LYS A 52 14.40 -23.00 0.72
CA LYS A 52 14.62 -22.07 1.84
C LYS A 52 13.36 -21.72 2.65
N GLY A 53 12.20 -22.29 2.30
CA GLY A 53 10.91 -21.89 2.86
C GLY A 53 10.40 -20.57 2.27
N SER A 54 9.09 -20.40 2.22
CA SER A 54 8.42 -19.15 1.79
C SER A 54 7.92 -18.38 3.01
N ILE A 55 7.98 -17.05 2.95
CA ILE A 55 7.46 -16.17 4.00
C ILE A 55 6.23 -15.44 3.44
N TYR A 56 5.20 -15.29 4.25
CA TYR A 56 3.93 -14.65 3.88
C TYR A 56 3.53 -13.62 4.91
N MET A 57 3.05 -12.47 4.43
CA MET A 57 2.30 -11.51 5.23
C MET A 57 0.82 -11.91 5.21
N VAL A 58 0.20 -11.96 6.38
CA VAL A 58 -1.23 -12.30 6.54
C VAL A 58 -2.03 -11.03 6.80
N PHE A 59 -3.03 -10.79 5.96
CA PHE A 59 -3.91 -9.62 6.04
C PHE A 59 -5.37 -10.01 6.25
N ASP A 60 -6.16 -9.05 6.72
CA ASP A 60 -7.61 -9.08 6.52
C ASP A 60 -7.94 -9.24 5.04
N TYR A 61 -8.94 -10.08 4.74
CA TYR A 61 -9.40 -10.25 3.36
C TYR A 61 -10.37 -9.13 3.01
N ALA A 62 -10.22 -8.57 1.81
CA ALA A 62 -11.19 -7.68 1.18
C ALA A 62 -11.62 -8.32 -0.14
N GLU A 63 -12.92 -8.25 -0.42
CA GLU A 63 -13.59 -8.94 -1.51
C GLU A 63 -13.21 -8.34 -2.87
N HIS A 64 -12.96 -7.03 -2.89
CA HIS A 64 -12.78 -6.28 -4.12
C HIS A 64 -11.68 -5.23 -3.98
N ASP A 65 -11.11 -4.84 -5.12
CA ASP A 65 -10.38 -3.59 -5.30
C ASP A 65 -11.18 -2.63 -6.20
N LEU A 66 -10.87 -1.34 -6.14
CA LEU A 66 -11.64 -0.33 -6.84
C LEU A 66 -11.51 -0.45 -8.37
N THR A 67 -10.36 -0.89 -8.89
CA THR A 67 -10.20 -1.14 -10.33
C THR A 67 -11.16 -2.24 -10.79
N GLY A 68 -11.21 -3.38 -10.10
CA GLY A 68 -12.13 -4.47 -10.42
C GLY A 68 -13.61 -4.07 -10.38
N LEU A 69 -13.99 -3.18 -9.45
CA LEU A 69 -15.37 -2.67 -9.37
C LEU A 69 -15.69 -1.69 -10.50
N MET A 70 -14.75 -0.78 -10.81
CA MET A 70 -14.91 0.23 -11.87
C MET A 70 -14.95 -0.38 -13.27
N ASP A 71 -14.16 -1.42 -13.52
CA ASP A 71 -14.12 -2.10 -14.82
C ASP A 71 -15.34 -3.02 -15.04
N SER A 72 -16.12 -3.28 -13.98
CA SER A 72 -17.31 -4.09 -14.09
C SER A 72 -18.46 -3.30 -14.74
N ASN A 73 -18.86 -3.68 -15.97
CA ASN A 73 -20.02 -3.09 -16.66
C ASN A 73 -21.37 -3.27 -15.92
N LYS A 74 -21.37 -3.99 -14.80
CA LYS A 74 -22.57 -4.29 -13.99
C LYS A 74 -22.79 -3.28 -12.88
N PHE A 75 -21.82 -2.43 -12.58
CA PHE A 75 -21.85 -1.60 -11.38
C PHE A 75 -21.42 -0.17 -11.70
N LYS A 76 -22.26 0.80 -11.33
CA LYS A 76 -21.93 2.22 -11.35
C LYS A 76 -22.08 2.76 -9.94
N PHE A 77 -21.03 3.41 -9.44
CA PHE A 77 -21.11 4.09 -8.15
C PHE A 77 -22.08 5.27 -8.24
N THR A 78 -23.01 5.33 -7.29
CA THR A 78 -23.79 6.54 -7.04
C THR A 78 -22.92 7.62 -6.42
N GLU A 79 -23.31 8.88 -6.57
CA GLU A 79 -22.58 10.01 -5.96
C GLU A 79 -22.41 9.85 -4.43
N ALA A 80 -23.43 9.32 -3.75
CA ALA A 80 -23.37 9.03 -2.31
C ALA A 80 -22.30 7.97 -1.97
N GLN A 81 -22.19 6.92 -2.80
CA GLN A 81 -21.14 5.90 -2.64
C GLN A 81 -19.76 6.48 -2.92
N VAL A 82 -19.59 7.30 -3.95
CA VAL A 82 -18.33 8.00 -4.23
C VAL A 82 -17.93 8.87 -3.03
N LYS A 83 -18.86 9.68 -2.49
CA LYS A 83 -18.61 10.50 -1.29
C LYS A 83 -18.20 9.63 -0.08
N CYS A 84 -18.86 8.49 0.11
CA CYS A 84 -18.52 7.57 1.20
C CYS A 84 -17.12 6.99 1.05
N ILE A 85 -16.76 6.53 -0.15
CA ILE A 85 -15.44 5.96 -0.47
C ILE A 85 -14.37 7.03 -0.28
N MET A 86 -14.54 8.22 -0.85
CA MET A 86 -13.59 9.33 -0.74
C MET A 86 -13.38 9.76 0.71
N LYS A 87 -14.46 9.83 1.52
CA LYS A 87 -14.36 10.14 2.95
C LYS A 87 -13.50 9.12 3.70
N GLN A 88 -13.69 7.83 3.44
CA GLN A 88 -12.92 6.77 4.08
C GLN A 88 -11.46 6.74 3.59
N LEU A 89 -11.24 6.90 2.28
CA LEU A 89 -9.92 7.03 1.68
C LEU A 89 -9.12 8.17 2.32
N LEU A 90 -9.71 9.37 2.37
CA LEU A 90 -9.07 10.56 2.95
C LEU A 90 -8.82 10.41 4.45
N LYS A 91 -9.72 9.78 5.20
CA LYS A 91 -9.48 9.44 6.62
C LYS A 91 -8.28 8.51 6.80
N GLY A 92 -8.21 7.43 6.01
CA GLY A 92 -7.09 6.51 6.03
C GLY A 92 -5.77 7.19 5.67
N LEU A 93 -5.80 8.03 4.64
CA LEU A 93 -4.60 8.74 4.18
C LEU A 93 -4.15 9.80 5.19
N ALA A 94 -5.08 10.54 5.79
CA ALA A 94 -4.77 11.47 6.87
C ALA A 94 -4.13 10.77 8.07
N TYR A 95 -4.60 9.55 8.42
CA TYR A 95 -3.94 8.73 9.44
C TYR A 95 -2.51 8.32 9.02
N VAL A 96 -2.32 7.86 7.79
CA VAL A 96 -1.01 7.47 7.26
C VAL A 96 -0.02 8.64 7.29
N HIS A 97 -0.44 9.81 6.79
CA HIS A 97 0.36 11.04 6.80
C HIS A 97 0.63 11.54 8.23
N GLY A 98 -0.36 11.46 9.13
CA GLY A 98 -0.22 11.83 10.53
C GLY A 98 0.77 10.96 11.31
N ASN A 99 1.02 9.73 10.85
CA ASN A 99 2.08 8.85 11.37
C ASN A 99 3.44 9.07 10.68
N GLY A 100 3.58 10.13 9.88
CA GLY A 100 4.82 10.45 9.17
C GLY A 100 5.18 9.42 8.12
N VAL A 101 4.19 8.90 7.39
CA VAL A 101 4.40 7.93 6.29
C VAL A 101 3.81 8.47 5.00
N LEU A 102 4.54 8.37 3.90
CA LEU A 102 4.05 8.56 2.53
C LEU A 102 3.74 7.19 1.92
N HIS A 103 2.59 7.06 1.25
CA HIS A 103 2.18 5.80 0.60
C HIS A 103 2.97 5.56 -0.69
N ARG A 104 3.02 6.55 -1.59
CA ARG A 104 3.80 6.59 -2.84
C ARG A 104 3.47 5.53 -3.89
N ASP A 105 2.34 4.85 -3.74
CA ASP A 105 1.73 4.01 -4.79
C ASP A 105 0.21 3.94 -4.65
N LEU A 106 -0.45 5.07 -4.41
CA LEU A 106 -1.90 5.13 -4.46
C LEU A 106 -2.38 4.99 -5.91
N LYS A 107 -3.30 4.05 -6.11
CA LYS A 107 -3.97 3.74 -7.37
C LYS A 107 -5.22 2.93 -7.07
N ALA A 108 -6.20 2.90 -7.96
CA ALA A 108 -7.48 2.22 -7.73
C ALA A 108 -7.31 0.73 -7.32
N SER A 109 -6.34 0.00 -7.87
CA SER A 109 -6.07 -1.41 -7.50
C SER A 109 -5.52 -1.59 -6.08
N ASN A 110 -5.04 -0.52 -5.46
CA ASN A 110 -4.51 -0.51 -4.08
C ASN A 110 -5.55 0.05 -3.08
N ILE A 111 -6.76 0.37 -3.55
CA ILE A 111 -7.89 0.74 -2.71
C ILE A 111 -8.82 -0.47 -2.63
N LEU A 112 -8.78 -1.16 -1.49
CA LEU A 112 -9.59 -2.35 -1.26
C LEU A 112 -10.93 -2.00 -0.64
N ILE A 113 -11.95 -2.79 -0.92
CA ILE A 113 -13.29 -2.68 -0.32
C ILE A 113 -13.70 -4.04 0.21
N ASP A 114 -14.02 -4.11 1.50
CA ASP A 114 -14.54 -5.33 2.11
C ASP A 114 -16.05 -5.51 1.88
N LYS A 115 -16.59 -6.67 2.25
CA LYS A 115 -18.03 -7.01 2.13
C LYS A 115 -18.97 -6.06 2.88
N HIS A 116 -18.45 -5.26 3.80
CA HIS A 116 -19.22 -4.27 4.56
C HIS A 116 -19.13 -2.87 3.94
N GLY A 117 -18.40 -2.70 2.83
CA GLY A 117 -18.18 -1.42 2.18
C GLY A 117 -17.11 -0.57 2.88
N SER A 118 -16.27 -1.17 3.73
CA SER A 118 -15.15 -0.49 4.37
C SER A 118 -13.98 -0.38 3.38
N VAL A 119 -13.50 0.84 3.17
CA VAL A 119 -12.33 1.10 2.32
C VAL A 119 -11.06 0.84 3.09
N LYS A 120 -10.08 0.15 2.49
CA LYS A 120 -8.76 -0.07 3.08
C LYS A 120 -7.64 0.29 2.10
N LEU A 121 -6.76 1.20 2.53
CA LEU A 121 -5.50 1.48 1.86
C LEU A 121 -4.59 0.26 1.94
N ALA A 122 -4.09 -0.22 0.81
CA ALA A 122 -3.27 -1.41 0.70
C ALA A 122 -1.97 -1.17 -0.09
N ASP A 123 -1.07 -2.14 0.01
CA ASP A 123 0.23 -2.20 -0.68
C ASP A 123 1.20 -1.06 -0.32
N PHE A 124 1.79 -1.19 0.87
CA PHE A 124 2.79 -0.25 1.41
C PHE A 124 4.22 -0.61 0.96
N GLY A 125 4.38 -1.41 -0.10
CA GLY A 125 5.69 -1.87 -0.59
C GLY A 125 6.63 -0.72 -1.02
N LEU A 126 6.05 0.40 -1.47
CA LEU A 126 6.78 1.62 -1.81
C LEU A 126 6.69 2.71 -0.73
N ALA A 127 6.01 2.46 0.40
CA ALA A 127 5.83 3.47 1.43
C ALA A 127 7.16 3.87 2.10
N ARG A 128 7.21 5.09 2.66
CA ARG A 128 8.38 5.63 3.36
C ARG A 128 8.00 6.49 4.54
N THR A 129 8.81 6.41 5.60
CA THR A 129 8.79 7.42 6.66
C THR A 129 9.21 8.78 6.09
N TRP A 130 8.53 9.82 6.53
CA TRP A 130 8.74 11.20 6.13
C TRP A 130 8.54 12.11 7.34
N GLN A 131 9.34 13.17 7.39
CA GLN A 131 9.25 14.21 8.41
C GLN A 131 9.46 15.56 7.73
N GLU A 132 8.56 16.51 7.98
CA GLU A 132 8.56 17.83 7.33
C GLU A 132 9.89 18.59 7.52
N ARG A 133 10.52 18.45 8.68
CA ARG A 133 11.78 19.13 9.03
C ARG A 133 13.02 18.36 8.59
N GLN A 134 12.86 17.14 8.08
CA GLN A 134 13.98 16.33 7.66
C GLN A 134 14.29 16.61 6.19
N ASP A 135 15.47 17.17 5.94
CA ASP A 135 15.97 17.36 4.59
C ASP A 135 16.49 16.03 4.00
N SER A 136 15.58 15.07 3.81
CA SER A 136 15.89 13.78 3.21
C SER A 136 15.49 13.74 1.74
N ARG A 137 16.46 13.44 0.87
CA ARG A 137 16.18 13.10 -0.53
C ARG A 137 15.48 11.75 -0.59
N LEU A 138 14.35 11.71 -1.29
CA LEU A 138 13.56 10.51 -1.52
C LEU A 138 13.70 10.05 -2.98
N THR A 139 13.51 8.75 -3.21
CA THR A 139 13.54 8.16 -4.56
C THR A 139 12.49 8.82 -5.46
N ASN A 140 12.89 9.46 -6.55
CA ASN A 140 11.97 10.15 -7.47
C ASN A 140 11.05 9.19 -8.26
N ARG A 141 11.57 8.07 -8.78
CA ARG A 141 10.83 7.12 -9.63
C ARG A 141 9.88 6.22 -8.82
N VAL A 142 8.89 6.82 -8.21
CA VAL A 142 7.81 6.18 -7.45
C VAL A 142 6.45 6.58 -8.01
N ILE A 143 5.38 5.98 -7.49
CA ILE A 143 4.00 6.13 -7.98
C ILE A 143 3.84 5.58 -9.41
N THR A 144 2.78 4.82 -9.63
CA THR A 144 2.40 4.34 -10.97
C THR A 144 2.20 5.53 -11.91
N LEU A 145 2.74 5.48 -13.13
CA LEU A 145 2.89 6.65 -14.02
C LEU A 145 1.58 7.45 -14.22
N TRP A 146 0.44 6.77 -14.31
CA TRP A 146 -0.88 7.40 -14.51
C TRP A 146 -1.38 8.22 -13.32
N TYR A 147 -0.86 7.93 -12.13
CA TYR A 147 -1.22 8.58 -10.87
C TYR A 147 -0.10 9.50 -10.37
N ARG A 148 0.97 9.68 -11.16
CA ARG A 148 2.19 10.39 -10.74
C ARG A 148 2.01 11.90 -10.88
N PRO A 149 2.31 12.68 -9.83
CA PRO A 149 2.23 14.14 -9.89
C PRO A 149 3.33 14.78 -10.75
N PRO A 150 3.09 16.02 -11.22
CA PRO A 150 4.00 16.73 -12.11
C PRO A 150 5.40 16.96 -11.52
N GLU A 151 5.53 17.28 -10.23
CA GLU A 151 6.82 17.48 -9.59
C GLU A 151 7.70 16.23 -9.65
N LEU A 152 7.12 15.03 -9.53
CA LEU A 152 7.86 13.78 -9.69
C LEU A 152 8.23 13.53 -11.16
N LEU A 153 7.37 13.90 -12.11
CA LEU A 153 7.69 13.85 -13.54
C LEU A 153 8.85 14.80 -13.90
N LEU A 154 8.96 15.93 -13.19
CA LEU A 154 10.01 16.93 -13.33
C LEU A 154 11.28 16.63 -12.51
N GLY A 155 11.36 15.46 -11.87
CA GLY A 155 12.58 15.00 -11.20
C GLY A 155 12.72 15.44 -9.74
N ALA A 156 11.65 15.87 -9.06
CA ALA A 156 11.71 16.22 -7.65
C ALA A 156 12.17 15.02 -6.79
N GLU A 157 13.17 15.26 -5.95
CA GLU A 157 13.66 14.31 -4.94
C GLU A 157 13.30 14.77 -3.51
N ARG A 158 12.70 15.96 -3.39
CA ARG A 158 12.19 16.54 -2.15
C ARG A 158 10.71 16.76 -2.35
N TYR A 159 9.91 15.91 -1.71
CA TYR A 159 8.47 15.91 -1.83
C TYR A 159 7.88 15.33 -0.54
N GLY A 160 6.62 15.63 -0.29
CA GLY A 160 5.89 15.27 0.91
C GLY A 160 4.53 14.64 0.64
N PRO A 161 3.60 14.71 1.61
CA PRO A 161 2.25 14.16 1.53
C PRO A 161 1.44 14.56 0.29
N GLU A 162 1.74 15.70 -0.32
CA GLU A 162 1.06 16.23 -1.50
C GLU A 162 1.09 15.28 -2.70
N VAL A 163 2.13 14.43 -2.83
CA VAL A 163 2.22 13.47 -3.94
C VAL A 163 1.14 12.39 -3.86
N ASP A 164 0.77 11.98 -2.65
CA ASP A 164 -0.31 11.02 -2.43
C ASP A 164 -1.67 11.69 -2.66
N MET A 165 -1.81 12.97 -2.30
CA MET A 165 -3.02 13.75 -2.53
C MET A 165 -3.31 13.94 -4.02
N TRP A 166 -2.27 14.10 -4.84
CA TRP A 166 -2.43 14.08 -6.30
C TRP A 166 -3.01 12.75 -6.78
N SER A 167 -2.49 11.62 -6.31
CA SER A 167 -2.99 10.29 -6.70
C SER A 167 -4.42 10.01 -6.23
N VAL A 168 -4.94 10.73 -5.24
CA VAL A 168 -6.34 10.67 -4.79
C VAL A 168 -7.28 11.43 -5.73
N GLY A 169 -6.81 12.51 -6.36
CA GLY A 169 -7.57 13.32 -7.30
C GLY A 169 -7.82 12.61 -8.63
#